data_AF-A0A9X3LDB3-F1
#
_entry.id   AF-A0A9X3LDB3-F1
#
_cell.length_a   1.000
_cell.length_b   1.000
_cell.length_c   1.000
_cell.angle_alpha   90.00
_cell.angle_beta   90.00
_cell.angle_gamma   90.00
#
_symmetry.space_group_name_H-M   'P 1'
#
loop_
_entity.id
_entity.type
_entity.pdbx_description
1 polymer ?
#
loop_
_entity_poly.entity_id
_entity_poly.type
_entity_poly.pdbx_seq_one_letter_code
_entity_poly.pdbx_strand_id
1 'polypeptide(L)'
;MKLIQWSYTKRYQVKAIFDEFPDMILIFRTIGSYYFVFTTKGSIVNRYPTRKDYVEMELLINEELQTLPAYINRKSSLEMKWVEAWLRKKELPLNQLEVLPYKE
;
A
#
# COMPACT_ATOMS: atom_id res chain seq x y z
N MET A 1 -7.86 7.71 2.93
CA MET A 1 -6.47 8.16 3.08
C MET A 1 -5.86 8.52 1.73
N LYS A 2 -4.92 9.48 1.72
CA LYS A 2 -4.12 9.85 0.53
C LYS A 2 -2.64 9.75 0.87
N LEU A 3 -1.83 9.35 -0.10
CA LEU A 3 -0.39 9.39 0.00
C LEU A 3 0.07 10.84 -0.21
N ILE A 4 0.75 11.41 0.79
CA ILE A 4 1.26 12.79 0.73
C ILE A 4 2.63 12.81 0.08
N GLN A 5 3.51 11.93 0.57
CA GLN A 5 4.87 11.86 0.09
C GLN A 5 5.41 10.45 0.28
N TRP A 6 6.21 10.00 -0.69
CA TRP A 6 6.98 8.79 -0.55
C TRP A 6 8.41 9.00 -1.03
N SER A 7 9.35 8.22 -0.52
CA SER A 7 10.75 8.28 -0.95
C SER A 7 11.44 6.95 -0.70
N TYR A 8 12.37 6.59 -1.59
CA TYR A 8 13.29 5.50 -1.32
C TYR A 8 14.26 5.90 -0.21
N THR A 9 14.52 5.00 0.74
CA THR A 9 15.46 5.24 1.84
C THR A 9 16.75 4.47 1.61
N LYS A 10 16.75 3.19 1.96
CA LYS A 10 17.86 2.24 1.84
C LYS A 10 17.44 1.13 0.87
N ARG A 11 18.36 0.23 0.51
CA ARG A 11 18.08 -0.92 -0.39
C ARG A 11 16.74 -1.56 -0.05
N TYR A 12 15.81 -1.48 -1.01
CA TYR A 12 14.46 -2.05 -0.99
C TYR A 12 13.49 -1.55 0.09
N GLN A 13 13.73 -0.36 0.64
CA GLN A 13 12.85 0.28 1.62
C GLN A 13 12.30 1.60 1.10
N VAL A 14 11.00 1.77 1.20
CA VAL A 14 10.28 3.00 0.85
C VAL A 14 9.72 3.59 2.13
N LYS A 15 9.98 4.86 2.40
CA LYS A 15 9.25 5.60 3.43
C LYS A 15 8.07 6.32 2.78
N ALA A 16 6.93 6.32 3.44
CA ALA A 16 5.73 6.99 2.97
C ALA A 16 5.07 7.74 4.13
N ILE A 17 4.48 8.89 3.80
CA ILE A 17 3.74 9.76 4.71
C ILE A 17 2.33 9.89 4.14
N PHE A 18 1.33 9.76 4.99
CA PHE A 18 -0.06 9.78 4.60
C PHE A 18 -0.81 10.91 5.28
N ASP A 19 -1.87 11.40 4.62
CA ASP A 19 -2.66 12.55 5.06
C ASP A 19 -3.33 12.31 6.43
N GLU A 20 -3.78 11.08 6.67
CA GLU A 20 -4.44 10.70 7.93
C GLU A 20 -3.43 10.52 9.08
N PHE A 21 -2.15 10.33 8.76
CA PHE A 21 -1.06 10.13 9.72
C PHE A 21 0.17 10.97 9.34
N PRO A 22 0.08 12.31 9.37
CA PRO A 22 1.17 13.18 8.90
C PRO A 22 2.39 13.13 9.82
N ASP A 23 2.18 12.84 11.11
CA ASP A 23 3.23 12.69 12.13
C ASP A 23 3.85 11.28 12.14
N MET A 24 3.36 10.37 11.29
CA MET A 24 3.89 9.02 11.15
C MET A 24 4.50 8.80 9.77
N ILE A 25 5.69 8.21 9.79
CA ILE A 25 6.42 7.76 8.61
C ILE A 25 6.31 6.24 8.57
N LEU A 26 5.60 5.72 7.59
CA LEU A 26 5.53 4.29 7.36
C LEU A 26 6.70 3.84 6.50
N ILE A 27 7.46 2.86 6.98
CA ILE A 27 8.52 2.19 6.25
C ILE A 27 7.93 0.93 5.63
N PHE A 28 7.96 0.88 4.31
CA PHE A 28 7.61 -0.26 3.50
C PHE A 28 8.87 -1.00 3.07
N ARG A 29 8.76 -2.32 2.93
CA ARG A 29 9.81 -3.19 2.40
C ARG A 29 9.25 -3.97 1.23
N THR A 30 10.07 -4.18 0.20
CA THR A 30 9.70 -5.10 -0.87
C THR A 30 9.76 -6.55 -0.38
N ILE A 31 8.76 -7.34 -0.74
CA ILE A 31 8.70 -8.79 -0.53
C ILE A 31 8.40 -9.41 -1.89
N GLY A 32 9.46 -9.84 -2.60
CA GLY A 32 9.35 -10.31 -3.97
C GLY A 32 8.97 -9.17 -4.92
N SER A 33 7.69 -9.14 -5.32
CA SER A 33 7.16 -8.24 -6.35
C SER A 33 6.17 -7.19 -5.83
N TYR A 34 6.00 -7.07 -4.51
CA TYR A 34 5.11 -6.08 -3.90
C TYR A 34 5.71 -5.48 -2.63
N TYR A 35 5.17 -4.34 -2.19
CA TYR A 35 5.60 -3.63 -1.00
C TYR A 35 4.64 -3.90 0.16
N PHE A 36 5.19 -4.16 1.34
CA PHE A 36 4.43 -4.37 2.57
C PHE A 36 4.90 -3.41 3.67
N VAL A 37 4.00 -3.03 4.58
CA VAL A 37 4.35 -2.19 5.75
C VAL A 37 5.27 -2.96 6.69
N PHE A 38 6.53 -2.54 6.78
CA PHE A 38 7.52 -3.19 7.63
C PHE A 38 7.52 -2.64 9.06
N THR A 39 7.57 -1.32 9.19
CA THR A 39 7.54 -0.66 10.50
C THR A 39 6.99 0.76 10.37
N THR A 40 6.40 1.27 11.43
CA THR A 40 5.96 2.66 11.52
C THR A 40 6.95 3.41 12.40
N LYS A 41 7.40 4.58 11.93
CA LYS A 41 8.28 5.49 12.67
C LYS A 41 7.54 6.79 12.89
N GLY A 42 7.31 7.16 14.14
CA GLY A 42 6.63 8.41 14.48
C GLY A 42 5.96 8.32 15.83
N SER A 43 5.42 9.44 16.30
CA SER A 43 4.70 9.50 17.55
C SER A 43 3.20 9.32 17.32
N ILE A 44 2.57 8.49 18.14
CA ILE A 44 1.15 8.16 18.01
C ILE A 44 0.39 9.07 18.96
N VAL A 45 0.05 10.27 18.47
CA VAL A 45 -0.57 11.29 19.33
C VAL A 45 -2.02 10.93 19.68
N ASN A 46 -2.73 10.19 18.80
CA ASN A 46 -4.19 10.03 19.00
C ASN A 46 -4.81 8.73 18.45
N ARG A 47 -4.29 8.14 17.36
CA ARG A 47 -4.94 6.99 16.70
C ARG A 47 -3.94 5.99 16.15
N TYR A 48 -4.16 4.73 16.48
CA TYR A 48 -3.44 3.62 15.89
C TYR A 48 -4.06 3.25 14.54
N PRO A 49 -3.26 3.04 13.48
CA PRO A 49 -3.78 2.52 12.22
C PRO A 49 -4.42 1.15 12.44
N THR A 50 -5.63 0.98 11.93
CA THR A 50 -6.35 -0.30 11.96
C THR A 50 -5.85 -1.18 10.83
N ARG A 51 -6.14 -2.48 10.88
CA ARG A 51 -5.84 -3.40 9.77
C ARG A 51 -6.34 -2.90 8.41
N LYS A 52 -7.54 -2.31 8.36
CA LYS A 52 -8.08 -1.67 7.16
C LYS A 52 -7.20 -0.51 6.67
N ASP A 53 -6.73 0.34 7.59
CA ASP A 53 -5.85 1.45 7.26
C ASP A 53 -4.53 0.91 6.68
N TYR A 54 -3.91 -0.09 7.31
CA TYR A 54 -2.71 -0.75 6.78
C TYR A 54 -2.90 -1.25 5.34
N VAL A 55 -3.98 -1.98 5.07
CA VAL A 55 -4.28 -2.46 3.71
C VAL A 55 -4.43 -1.28 2.73
N GLU A 56 -5.11 -0.20 3.13
CA GLU A 56 -5.25 1.00 2.29
C GLU A 56 -3.89 1.68 2.03
N MET A 57 -2.99 1.71 3.02
CA MET A 57 -1.63 2.27 2.87
C MET A 57 -0.78 1.46 1.91
N GLU A 58 -0.85 0.13 2.04
CA GLU A 58 -0.15 -0.79 1.15
C GLU A 58 -0.68 -0.67 -0.28
N LEU A 59 -2.00 -0.58 -0.48
CA LEU A 59 -2.58 -0.35 -1.80
C LEU A 59 -2.07 0.93 -2.44
N LEU A 60 -2.05 2.05 -1.70
CA LEU A 60 -1.56 3.32 -2.22
C LEU A 60 -0.10 3.27 -2.68
N ILE A 61 0.77 2.62 -1.90
CA ILE A 61 2.18 2.47 -2.29
C ILE A 61 2.36 1.51 -3.46
N ASN A 62 1.65 0.39 -3.45
CA ASN A 62 1.74 -0.58 -4.54
C ASN A 62 1.15 -0.03 -5.84
N GLU A 63 0.17 0.87 -5.77
CA GLU A 63 -0.32 1.59 -6.95
C GLU A 63 0.76 2.50 -7.54
N GLU A 64 1.34 3.38 -6.71
CA GLU A 64 2.36 4.35 -7.14
C GLU A 64 3.59 3.66 -7.72
N LEU A 65 3.95 2.51 -7.15
CA LEU A 65 5.09 1.71 -7.59
C LEU A 65 4.75 0.67 -8.67
N GLN A 66 3.51 0.67 -9.17
CA GLN A 66 3.01 -0.26 -10.20
C GLN A 66 3.14 -1.75 -9.83
N THR A 67 3.12 -2.07 -8.54
CA THR A 67 3.17 -3.42 -7.97
C THR A 67 1.83 -3.90 -7.40
N LEU A 68 0.76 -3.10 -7.58
CA LEU A 68 -0.61 -3.43 -7.17
C LEU A 68 -1.12 -4.81 -7.64
N PRO A 69 -0.93 -5.24 -8.90
CA PRO A 69 -1.44 -6.54 -9.34
C PRO A 69 -0.77 -7.71 -8.60
N ALA A 70 0.54 -7.63 -8.36
CA ALA A 70 1.27 -8.65 -7.61
C ALA A 70 0.81 -8.73 -6.14
N TYR A 71 0.45 -7.59 -5.55
CA TYR A 71 -0.10 -7.52 -4.21
C TYR A 71 -1.50 -8.15 -4.13
N ILE A 72 -2.40 -7.79 -5.05
CA ILE A 72 -3.78 -8.29 -5.07
C ILE A 72 -3.82 -9.79 -5.31
N ASN A 73 -3.00 -10.31 -6.22
CA ASN A 73 -2.93 -11.74 -6.53
C ASN A 73 -2.52 -12.60 -5.32
N ARG A 74 -1.85 -12.03 -4.32
CA ARG A 74 -1.42 -12.72 -3.09
C ARG A 74 -2.35 -12.48 -1.90
N LYS A 75 -3.35 -11.60 -2.00
CA LYS A 75 -4.25 -11.27 -0.90
C LYS A 75 -5.28 -12.36 -0.65
N SER A 76 -5.67 -12.51 0.61
CA SER A 76 -6.73 -13.44 1.01
C SER A 76 -8.12 -12.84 0.75
N SER A 77 -9.13 -13.69 0.54
CA SER A 77 -10.52 -13.31 0.28
C SER A 77 -11.10 -12.33 1.31
N LEU A 78 -10.64 -12.40 2.56
CA LEU A 78 -11.07 -11.49 3.64
C LEU A 78 -10.63 -10.04 3.38
N GLU A 79 -9.40 -9.87 2.92
CA GLU A 79 -8.79 -8.55 2.67
C GLU A 79 -9.22 -7.99 1.32
N MET A 80 -9.58 -8.87 0.38
CA MET A 80 -10.12 -8.52 -0.93
C MET A 80 -11.36 -7.61 -0.82
N LYS A 81 -12.20 -7.81 0.20
CA LYS A 81 -13.34 -6.92 0.51
C LYS A 81 -12.92 -5.45 0.69
N TRP A 82 -11.77 -5.18 1.31
CA TRP A 82 -11.27 -3.82 1.49
C TRP A 82 -10.60 -3.30 0.22
N VAL A 83 -9.89 -4.15 -0.52
CA VAL A 83 -9.29 -3.83 -1.81
C VAL A 83 -10.38 -3.41 -2.81
N GLU A 84 -11.44 -4.19 -2.95
CA GLU A 84 -12.57 -3.88 -3.84
C GLU A 84 -13.29 -2.59 -3.46
N ALA A 85 -13.49 -2.36 -2.16
CA ALA A 85 -14.07 -1.12 -1.67
C ALA A 85 -13.20 0.10 -2.00
N TRP A 86 -11.87 -0.05 -1.93
CA TRP A 86 -10.92 0.99 -2.29
C TRP A 86 -10.89 1.25 -3.79
N LEU A 87 -10.86 0.20 -4.62
CA LEU A 87 -10.89 0.30 -6.08
C LEU A 87 -12.16 0.98 -6.57
N ARG A 88 -13.32 0.60 -6.03
CA ARG A 88 -14.61 1.27 -6.29
C ARG A 88 -14.57 2.75 -5.98
N LYS A 89 -13.92 3.14 -4.88
CA LYS A 89 -13.79 4.54 -4.48
C LYS A 89 -12.93 5.36 -5.44
N LYS A 90 -11.96 4.72 -6.10
CA LYS A 90 -11.08 5.35 -7.08
C LYS A 90 -11.61 5.32 -8.51
N GLU A 91 -12.77 4.69 -8.76
CA GLU A 91 -13.31 4.46 -10.11
C GLU A 91 -12.29 3.76 -11.05
N LEU A 92 -11.33 3.02 -10.47
CA LEU A 92 -10.34 2.26 -11.23
C LEU A 92 -10.99 0.96 -11.74
N PRO A 93 -11.01 0.71 -13.05
CA PRO A 93 -11.56 -0.53 -13.58
C PRO A 93 -10.67 -1.71 -13.19
N LEU A 94 -11.28 -2.80 -12.71
CA LEU A 94 -10.58 -4.04 -12.33
C LEU A 94 -9.70 -4.59 -13.48
N ASN A 95 -10.11 -4.33 -14.73
CA ASN A 95 -9.35 -4.68 -15.95
C ASN A 95 -7.98 -4.01 -16.08
N GLN A 96 -7.70 -2.88 -15.40
CA GLN A 96 -6.34 -2.31 -15.39
C GLN A 96 -5.37 -3.09 -14.49
N LEU A 97 -5.86 -4.06 -13.71
CA LEU A 97 -5.04 -4.93 -12.87
C LEU A 97 -4.52 -6.17 -13.62
N GLU A 98 -4.93 -6.37 -14.88
CA GLU A 98 -4.50 -7.49 -15.73
C GLU A 98 -3.13 -7.29 -16.39
N VAL A 99 -2.42 -6.22 -16.06
CA VAL A 99 -1.07 -5.98 -16.57
C VAL A 99 -0.05 -6.29 -15.49
N LEU A 100 0.48 -7.52 -15.53
CA LEU A 100 1.88 -7.76 -15.89
C LEU A 100 2.08 -9.29 -16.00
N PRO A 101 2.29 -9.86 -17.20
CA PRO A 101 2.89 -11.19 -17.27
C PRO A 101 4.27 -11.09 -16.61
N TYR A 102 4.50 -11.97 -15.65
CA TYR A 102 5.81 -12.29 -15.12
C TYR A 102 6.75 -12.55 -16.32
N LYS A 103 7.67 -11.62 -16.60
CA LYS A 103 8.82 -11.94 -17.43
C LYS A 103 9.82 -12.66 -16.54
N GLU A 104 10.02 -13.93 -16.89
CA GLU A 104 10.95 -14.91 -16.32
C GLU A 104 12.35 -14.39 -16.02
#